data_AF-A0A380P2W9-F1
#
_entry.id   AF-A0A380P2W9-F1
#
_cell.length_a   1.000
_cell.length_b   1.000
_cell.length_c   1.000
_cell.angle_alpha   90.00
_cell.angle_beta   90.00
_cell.angle_gamma   90.00
#
_symmetry.space_group_name_H-M   'P 1'
#
loop_
_entity.id
_entity.type
_entity.pdbx_description
1 polymer ?
#
loop_
_entity_poly.entity_id
_entity_poly.type
_entity_poly.pdbx_seq_one_letter_code
_entity_poly.pdbx_strand_id
1 'polypeptide(L)' 'MEIKKTAIAGTLESSDVQIMLSQGTDGIQFDLESDVEKQYGKAIKATVADV' A
#
# COMPACT_ATOMS: atom_id res chain seq x y z
N MET A 1 4.42 12.17 -13.20
CA MET A 1 3.55 11.07 -13.70
C MET A 1 2.12 11.41 -13.32
N GLU A 2 1.15 11.01 -14.14
CA GLU A 2 -0.28 11.19 -13.85
C GLU A 2 -0.96 9.83 -13.84
N ILE A 3 -1.63 9.49 -12.74
CA ILE A 3 -2.46 8.27 -12.64
C ILE A 3 -3.79 8.58 -13.30
N LYS A 4 -4.00 8.05 -14.51
CA LYS A 4 -5.24 8.30 -15.29
C LYS A 4 -6.42 7.45 -14.86
N LYS A 5 -6.15 6.31 -14.20
CA LYS A 5 -7.14 5.32 -13.75
C LYS A 5 -6.62 4.65 -12.49
N THR A 6 -7.53 4.26 -11.61
CA THR A 6 -7.21 3.42 -10.47
C THR A 6 -6.55 2.13 -10.95
N ALA A 7 -5.44 1.76 -10.32
CA ALA A 7 -4.69 0.54 -10.61
C ALA A 7 -4.72 -0.38 -9.39
N ILE A 8 -4.72 -1.68 -9.64
CA ILE A 8 -4.64 -2.73 -8.60
C ILE A 8 -3.51 -3.69 -9.00
N ALA A 9 -2.71 -4.08 -8.03
CA ALA A 9 -1.67 -5.09 -8.18
C ALA A 9 -1.68 -6.06 -6.97
N GLY A 10 -1.30 -7.31 -7.21
CA GLY A 10 -1.23 -8.36 -6.19
C GLY A 10 -2.60 -8.94 -5.80
N THR A 11 -2.60 -9.77 -4.75
CA THR A 11 -3.79 -10.51 -4.28
C THR A 11 -3.94 -10.44 -2.76
N LEU A 12 -5.12 -10.85 -2.26
CA LEU A 12 -5.38 -11.01 -0.82
C LEU A 12 -5.03 -12.42 -0.32
N GLU A 13 -4.25 -13.17 -1.09
CA GLU A 13 -3.80 -14.49 -0.69
C GLU A 13 -2.76 -14.41 0.43
N SER A 14 -2.66 -15.48 1.21
CA SER A 14 -1.69 -15.55 2.30
C SER A 14 -0.27 -15.35 1.77
N SER A 15 0.50 -14.50 2.46
CA SER A 15 1.87 -14.11 2.07
C SER A 15 1.99 -13.23 0.82
N ASP A 16 0.88 -12.78 0.25
CA ASP A 16 0.85 -11.76 -0.80
C ASP A 16 0.25 -10.44 -0.27
N VAL A 17 0.36 -9.36 -1.04
CA VAL A 17 -0.23 -8.05 -0.72
C VAL A 17 -0.98 -7.48 -1.91
N GLN A 18 -2.20 -7.01 -1.69
CA GLN A 18 -2.94 -6.25 -2.67
C GLN A 18 -2.69 -4.75 -2.47
N ILE A 19 -2.29 -4.07 -3.53
CA ILE A 19 -2.05 -2.63 -3.55
C ILE A 19 -3.05 -1.98 -4.51
N MET A 20 -3.77 -0.98 -4.01
CA MET A 20 -4.65 -0.13 -4.81
C MET A 20 -4.08 1.28 -4.87
N LEU A 21 -3.95 1.82 -6.09
CA LEU A 21 -3.40 3.16 -6.33
C LEU A 21 -4.43 4.00 -7.09
N SER A 22 -4.66 5.20 -6.61
CA SER A 22 -5.51 6.20 -7.24
C SER A 22 -4.79 7.55 -7.29
N GLN A 23 -5.34 8.49 -8.06
CA GLN A 23 -4.77 9.83 -8.16
C GLN A 23 -4.93 10.56 -6.82
N GLY A 24 -3.81 10.91 -6.18
CA GLY A 24 -3.76 11.76 -4.99
C GLY A 24 -3.47 13.22 -5.33
N THR A 25 -3.73 14.11 -4.38
CA THR A 25 -3.45 15.55 -4.49
C THR A 25 -2.32 16.03 -3.59
N ASP A 26 -1.86 15.22 -2.63
CA ASP A 26 -0.88 15.63 -1.63
C ASP A 26 0.04 14.48 -1.21
N GLY A 27 1.20 14.40 -1.85
CA GLY A 27 2.22 13.39 -1.56
C GLY A 27 1.74 11.94 -1.69
N ILE A 28 2.46 11.03 -1.04
CA ILE A 28 2.09 9.62 -0.91
C ILE A 28 1.29 9.47 0.40
N GLN A 29 0.00 9.13 0.26
CA GLN A 29 -0.87 8.78 1.37
C GLN A 29 -1.33 7.35 1.18
N PHE A 30 -1.27 6.56 2.26
CA PHE A 30 -1.72 5.18 2.23
C PHE A 30 -2.18 4.73 3.61
N ASP A 31 -3.12 3.78 3.58
CA ASP A 31 -3.58 3.04 4.75
C ASP A 31 -3.15 1.58 4.60
N LEU A 32 -2.84 0.94 5.72
CA LEU A 32 -2.48 -0.48 5.78
C LEU A 32 -3.55 -1.19 6.60
N GLU A 33 -4.25 -2.14 5.98
CA GLU A 33 -5.13 -3.07 6.67
C GLU A 33 -4.48 -4.46 6.63
N SER A 34 -4.16 -5.03 7.79
CA SER A 34 -3.52 -6.34 7.87
C SER A 34 -3.69 -7.00 9.24
N ASP A 35 -3.95 -8.31 9.25
CA ASP A 35 -4.01 -9.09 10.50
C ASP A 35 -2.69 -9.08 11.28
N VAL A 36 -1.57 -8.92 10.56
CA VAL A 36 -0.23 -8.86 11.15
C VAL A 36 0.24 -7.43 11.42
N GLU A 37 -0.62 -6.42 11.23
CA GLU A 37 -0.26 -5.01 11.43
C GLU A 37 0.27 -4.75 12.85
N LYS A 38 -0.30 -5.41 13.86
CA LYS A 38 0.14 -5.25 15.25
C LYS A 38 1.62 -5.60 15.45
N GLN A 39 2.14 -6.56 14.68
CA GLN A 39 3.50 -7.05 14.80
C GLN A 39 4.46 -6.38 13.79
N TYR A 40 4.00 -6.19 12.55
CA TYR A 40 4.87 -5.74 11.44
C TYR A 40 4.45 -4.40 10.83
N GLY A 41 3.36 -3.77 11.27
CA GLY A 41 2.80 -2.58 10.63
C GLY A 41 3.77 -1.41 10.53
N LYS A 42 4.61 -1.20 11.55
CA LYS A 42 5.67 -0.17 11.50
C LYS A 42 6.74 -0.47 10.44
N ALA A 43 7.15 -1.74 10.34
CA ALA A 43 8.15 -2.16 9.36
C ALA A 43 7.60 -2.03 7.93
N ILE A 44 6.37 -2.50 7.69
CA ILE A 44 5.70 -2.38 6.39
C ILE A 44 5.59 -0.91 5.98
N LYS A 45 5.11 -0.04 6.88
CA LYS A 45 4.99 1.40 6.60
C LYS A 45 6.35 2.04 6.31
N ALA A 46 7.40 1.64 7.01
CA ALA A 46 8.75 2.14 6.78
C ALA A 46 9.27 1.73 5.40
N THR A 47 9.14 0.47 4.97
CA THR A 47 9.64 0.06 3.64
C THR A 47 8.83 0.69 2.50
N VAL A 48 7.54 0.96 2.68
CA VAL A 48 6.74 1.72 1.70
C VAL A 48 7.19 3.19 1.59
N ALA A 49 7.69 3.78 2.68
CA ALA A 49 8.15 5.16 2.70
C ALA A 49 9.63 5.34 2.28
N ASP A 50 10.42 4.26 2.25
CA ASP A 50 11.85 4.26 1.90
C ASP A 50 12.11 4.22 0.38
N VAL A 51 11.08 3.90 -0.41
CA VAL A 51 11.15 3.83 -1.89
C VAL A 51 10.80 5.16 -2.55
#